data_AF-A0A963MW43-F1
#
_entry.id   AF-A0A963MW43-F1
#
_cell.length_a   1.000
_cell.length_b   1.000
_cell.length_c   1.000
_cell.angle_alpha   90.00
_cell.angle_beta   90.00
_cell.angle_gamma   90.00
#
_symmetry.space_group_name_H-M   'P 1'
#
loop_
_entity.id
_entity.type
_entity.pdbx_description
1 polymer ?
#
loop_
_entity_poly.entity_id
_entity_poly.type
_entity_poly.pdbx_seq_one_letter_code
_entity_poly.pdbx_strand_id
1 'polypeptide(L)'
;CGMADATGIGVNELVIMNGFTDFVDIIANPAVLGHQRANGFLPGDAVDCTAFVVDPAATADGRGYLGQTWDMHASATPYVLMLDVRPDNGPALMTFTITGCVGMIGMNEHGVAVGINNLLGADGRPGVHWVYVVREMLAQRTAAAALDVLRGAHLSGAHNYLLLGPDDDGVLRGYNIEQMATRAHVTPVETIYA
;
A
#
# COMPACT_ATOMS: atom_id res chain seq x y z
N CYS A 1 -3.97 -1.88 -20.40
CA CYS A 1 -3.72 -1.96 -21.85
C CYS A 1 -2.55 -1.07 -22.26
N GLY A 2 -2.57 0.24 -22.03
CA GLY A 2 -1.53 1.15 -22.53
C GLY A 2 -0.07 0.74 -22.27
N MET A 3 0.26 0.24 -21.06
CA MET A 3 1.61 -0.28 -20.78
C MET A 3 1.94 -1.55 -21.57
N ALA A 4 0.98 -2.47 -21.74
CA ALA A 4 1.17 -3.68 -22.54
C ALA A 4 1.44 -3.31 -24.00
N ASP A 5 0.64 -2.39 -24.55
CA ASP A 5 0.78 -1.94 -25.93
C ASP A 5 2.14 -1.24 -26.17
N ALA A 6 2.60 -0.45 -25.20
CA ALA A 6 3.86 0.29 -25.30
C ALA A 6 5.12 -0.58 -25.11
N THR A 7 5.03 -1.66 -24.32
CA THR A 7 6.19 -2.49 -23.94
C THR A 7 6.24 -3.84 -24.66
N GLY A 8 5.12 -4.29 -25.24
CA GLY A 8 4.96 -5.64 -25.77
C GLY A 8 4.82 -6.72 -24.69
N ILE A 9 4.80 -6.34 -23.40
CA ILE A 9 4.61 -7.27 -22.27
C ILE A 9 3.14 -7.68 -22.20
N GLY A 10 2.88 -8.96 -21.91
CA GLY A 10 1.52 -9.47 -21.75
C GLY A 10 0.79 -8.85 -20.57
N VAL A 11 -0.53 -8.66 -20.71
CA VAL A 11 -1.37 -8.11 -19.62
C VAL A 11 -1.25 -8.96 -18.35
N ASN A 12 -1.19 -10.29 -18.48
CA ASN A 12 -1.05 -11.19 -17.33
C ASN A 12 0.29 -10.99 -16.60
N GLU A 13 1.37 -10.75 -17.35
CA GLU A 13 2.70 -10.51 -16.77
C GLU A 13 2.72 -9.17 -16.01
N LEU A 14 2.06 -8.13 -16.56
CA LEU A 14 1.91 -6.85 -15.86
C LEU A 14 1.07 -6.99 -14.59
N VAL A 15 0.00 -7.79 -14.61
CA VAL A 15 -0.82 -8.06 -13.42
C VAL A 15 0.01 -8.76 -12.34
N ILE A 16 0.75 -9.81 -12.70
CA ILE A 16 1.64 -10.52 -11.78
C ILE A 16 2.72 -9.60 -11.23
N MET A 17 3.33 -8.76 -12.07
CA MET A 17 4.37 -7.82 -11.62
C MET A 17 3.82 -6.76 -10.65
N ASN A 18 2.62 -6.25 -10.91
CA ASN A 18 1.94 -5.28 -10.03
C ASN A 18 1.60 -5.90 -8.67
N GLY A 19 1.16 -7.16 -8.66
CA GLY A 19 0.75 -7.88 -7.45
C GLY A 19 1.73 -8.97 -7.02
N PHE A 20 3.05 -8.80 -7.20
CA PHE A 20 4.00 -9.89 -7.00
C PHE A 20 3.93 -10.50 -5.59
N THR A 21 3.82 -9.67 -4.55
CA THR A 21 3.69 -10.13 -3.15
C THR A 21 2.38 -10.90 -2.93
N ASP A 22 1.27 -10.43 -3.51
CA ASP A 22 -0.01 -11.13 -3.47
C ASP A 22 0.01 -12.44 -4.25
N PHE A 23 0.73 -12.48 -5.37
CA PHE A 23 0.91 -13.69 -6.15
C PHE A 23 1.69 -14.75 -5.36
N VAL A 24 2.74 -14.34 -4.63
CA VAL A 24 3.47 -15.20 -3.68
C VAL A 24 2.54 -15.72 -2.59
N ASP A 25 1.68 -14.87 -2.02
CA ASP A 25 0.69 -15.25 -1.00
C ASP A 25 -0.33 -16.29 -1.51
N ILE A 26 -0.70 -16.23 -2.80
CA ILE A 26 -1.62 -17.19 -3.40
C ILE A 26 -0.94 -18.52 -3.73
N ILE A 27 0.26 -18.48 -4.33
CA ILE A 27 0.87 -19.66 -4.99
C ILE A 27 1.94 -20.34 -4.14
N ALA A 28 2.76 -19.56 -3.43
CA ALA A 28 3.99 -20.04 -2.79
C ALA A 28 3.90 -20.05 -1.25
N ASN A 29 2.87 -19.47 -0.67
CA ASN A 29 2.75 -19.20 0.75
C ASN A 29 3.02 -20.41 1.67
N PRO A 30 2.48 -21.62 1.45
CA PRO A 30 2.78 -22.76 2.32
C PRO A 30 4.27 -23.16 2.32
N ALA A 31 4.94 -23.05 1.18
CA ALA A 31 6.36 -23.37 1.05
C ALA A 31 7.25 -22.25 1.61
N VAL A 32 6.85 -20.98 1.39
CA VAL A 32 7.54 -19.79 1.91
C VAL A 32 7.45 -19.74 3.43
N LEU A 33 6.26 -19.90 4.01
CA LEU A 33 6.07 -20.03 5.46
C LEU A 33 6.81 -21.24 6.03
N GLY A 34 6.83 -22.36 5.31
CA GLY A 34 7.59 -23.55 5.69
C GLY A 34 9.10 -23.27 5.77
N HIS A 35 9.66 -22.60 4.76
CA HIS A 35 11.07 -22.20 4.74
C HIS A 35 11.40 -21.17 5.84
N GLN A 36 10.59 -20.12 5.98
CA GLN A 36 10.80 -19.07 6.98
C GLN A 36 10.72 -19.62 8.42
N ARG A 37 9.78 -20.53 8.70
CA ARG A 37 9.68 -21.22 9.99
C ARG A 37 10.83 -22.18 10.26
N ALA A 38 11.35 -22.84 9.23
CA ALA A 38 12.42 -23.83 9.36
C ALA A 38 13.82 -23.22 9.46
N ASN A 39 14.09 -22.14 8.72
CA ASN A 39 15.43 -21.58 8.56
C ASN A 39 15.63 -20.23 9.29
N GLY A 40 14.58 -19.62 9.83
CA GLY A 40 14.63 -18.26 10.37
C GLY A 40 14.90 -17.22 9.27
N PHE A 41 14.97 -15.94 9.64
CA PHE A 41 15.41 -14.88 8.72
C PHE A 41 16.93 -14.95 8.57
N LEU A 42 17.45 -15.10 7.35
CA LEU A 42 18.88 -14.93 7.12
C LEU A 42 19.22 -13.42 7.11
N PRO A 43 20.45 -13.03 7.51
CA PRO A 43 20.91 -11.65 7.35
C PRO A 43 20.87 -11.26 5.86
N GLY A 44 20.01 -10.30 5.50
CA GLY A 44 19.76 -9.87 4.11
C GLY A 44 18.40 -10.30 3.55
N ASP A 45 17.65 -11.16 4.24
CA ASP A 45 16.28 -11.56 3.87
C ASP A 45 15.20 -10.60 4.43
N ALA A 46 15.60 -9.69 5.34
CA ALA A 46 14.69 -8.72 5.95
C ALA A 46 14.40 -7.58 4.98
N VAL A 47 13.28 -7.71 4.26
CA VAL A 47 12.60 -6.62 3.55
C VAL A 47 11.48 -6.09 4.45
N ASP A 48 11.88 -5.42 5.53
CA ASP A 48 10.95 -4.87 6.51
C ASP A 48 10.80 -3.37 6.31
N CYS A 49 9.66 -2.99 5.72
CA CYS A 49 9.30 -1.57 5.62
C CYS A 49 8.97 -1.01 7.01
N THR A 50 9.34 0.24 7.27
CA THR A 50 9.00 0.96 8.51
C THR A 50 8.14 2.16 8.19
N ALA A 51 7.04 2.37 8.91
CA ALA A 51 6.14 3.48 8.64
C ALA A 51 5.54 4.07 9.91
N PHE A 52 5.10 5.33 9.83
CA PHE A 52 4.46 6.06 10.93
C PHE A 52 3.34 6.97 10.41
N VAL A 53 2.36 7.21 11.28
CA VAL A 53 1.36 8.28 11.14
C VAL A 53 1.35 9.09 12.43
N VAL A 54 1.37 10.42 12.31
CA VAL A 54 1.31 11.36 13.44
C VAL A 54 0.08 12.22 13.31
N ASP A 55 -0.74 12.22 14.36
CA ASP A 55 -1.90 13.10 14.47
C ASP A 55 -1.46 14.57 14.62
N PRO A 56 -2.16 15.55 14.00
CA PRO A 56 -1.84 16.97 14.15
C PRO A 56 -1.66 17.45 15.59
N ALA A 57 -2.46 16.94 16.54
CA ALA A 57 -2.38 17.33 17.94
C ALA A 57 -1.09 16.85 18.63
N ALA A 58 -0.39 15.86 18.06
CA ALA A 58 0.89 15.37 18.55
C ALA A 58 2.10 16.12 17.96
N THR A 59 1.87 17.19 17.19
CA THR A 59 2.92 17.93 16.47
C THR A 59 3.01 19.38 16.91
N ALA A 60 4.22 19.94 16.89
CA ALA A 60 4.45 21.33 17.30
C ALA A 60 3.86 22.36 16.32
N ASP A 61 3.69 21.99 15.04
CA ASP A 61 3.17 22.87 13.99
C ASP A 61 1.73 22.58 13.58
N GLY A 62 1.05 21.66 14.30
CA GLY A 62 -0.36 21.34 14.08
C GLY A 62 -0.64 20.65 12.75
N ARG A 63 0.34 19.93 12.19
CA ARG A 63 0.21 19.21 10.90
C ARG A 63 0.20 17.70 11.11
N GLY A 64 -0.56 16.97 10.29
CA GLY A 64 -0.46 15.52 10.25
C GLY A 64 0.73 15.07 9.40
N TYR A 65 1.39 13.99 9.81
CA TYR A 65 2.48 13.39 9.05
C TYR A 65 2.23 11.92 8.78
N LEU A 66 2.52 11.49 7.56
CA LEU A 66 2.65 10.08 7.20
C LEU A 66 4.01 9.92 6.54
N GLY A 67 4.80 8.97 7.02
CA GLY A 67 6.13 8.70 6.49
C GLY A 67 6.46 7.22 6.52
N GLN A 68 7.31 6.80 5.59
CA GLN A 68 7.65 5.40 5.41
C GLN A 68 9.01 5.20 4.73
N THR A 69 9.76 4.19 5.16
CA THR A 69 10.81 3.54 4.36
C THR A 69 10.20 2.41 3.53
N TRP A 70 10.65 2.27 2.29
CA TRP A 70 10.28 1.12 1.45
C TRP A 70 11.54 0.31 1.17
N ASP A 71 11.59 -0.86 1.81
CA ASP A 71 12.77 -1.70 1.85
C ASP A 71 12.59 -2.89 0.91
N MET A 72 13.41 -2.94 -0.15
CA MET A 72 13.45 -4.00 -1.15
C MET A 72 14.90 -4.31 -1.52
N HIS A 73 15.13 -5.47 -2.14
CA HIS A 73 16.44 -5.84 -2.68
C HIS A 73 17.00 -4.72 -3.59
N ALA A 74 18.30 -4.41 -3.44
CA ALA A 74 18.95 -3.26 -4.09
C ALA A 74 18.83 -3.24 -5.62
N SER A 75 18.58 -4.40 -6.25
CA SER A 75 18.29 -4.51 -7.69
C SER A 75 17.03 -3.76 -8.14
N ALA A 76 16.14 -3.37 -7.21
CA ALA A 76 14.96 -2.57 -7.51
C ALA A 76 15.28 -1.09 -7.80
N THR A 77 16.41 -0.57 -7.26
CA THR A 77 16.83 0.84 -7.36
C THR A 77 16.66 1.48 -8.74
N PRO A 78 17.14 0.88 -9.86
CA PRO A 78 17.02 1.51 -11.19
C PRO A 78 15.58 1.60 -11.70
N TYR A 79 14.62 0.92 -11.06
CA TYR A 79 13.22 0.89 -11.47
C TYR A 79 12.32 1.78 -10.63
N VAL A 80 12.82 2.32 -9.52
CA VAL A 80 12.08 3.21 -8.61
C VAL A 80 11.88 4.57 -9.25
N LEU A 81 10.65 5.09 -9.17
CA LEU A 81 10.28 6.38 -9.73
C LEU A 81 9.11 7.02 -8.98
N MET A 82 8.94 8.33 -9.17
CA MET A 82 7.80 9.11 -8.69
C MET A 82 6.98 9.56 -9.90
N LEU A 83 5.66 9.34 -9.86
CA LEU A 83 4.74 9.80 -10.91
C LEU A 83 3.88 10.97 -10.40
N ASP A 84 3.88 12.09 -11.12
CA ASP A 84 2.79 13.09 -11.08
C ASP A 84 1.72 12.63 -12.05
N VAL A 85 0.57 12.19 -11.53
CA VAL A 85 -0.54 11.69 -12.33
C VAL A 85 -1.72 12.63 -12.25
N ARG A 86 -2.21 13.05 -13.41
CA ARG A 86 -3.34 13.97 -13.58
C ARG A 86 -4.42 13.30 -14.43
N PRO A 87 -5.30 12.49 -13.83
CA PRO A 87 -6.36 11.84 -14.57
C PRO A 87 -7.41 12.86 -15.05
N ASP A 88 -8.05 12.60 -16.19
CA ASP A 88 -9.16 13.43 -16.68
C ASP A 88 -10.36 13.40 -15.72
N ASN A 89 -10.54 12.26 -15.04
CA ASN A 89 -11.59 12.03 -14.05
C ASN A 89 -10.96 11.53 -12.74
N GLY A 90 -11.04 12.34 -11.69
CA GLY A 90 -10.48 12.03 -10.37
C GLY A 90 -9.40 13.02 -9.93
N PRO A 91 -8.89 12.88 -8.70
CA PRO A 91 -7.89 13.81 -8.18
C PRO A 91 -6.50 13.58 -8.80
N ALA A 92 -5.75 14.66 -8.96
CA ALA A 92 -4.32 14.59 -9.22
C ALA A 92 -3.60 13.96 -8.02
N LEU A 93 -2.55 13.18 -8.29
CA LEU A 93 -1.78 12.49 -7.25
C LEU A 93 -0.29 12.38 -7.58
N MET A 94 0.50 12.31 -6.52
CA MET A 94 1.91 11.93 -6.55
C MET A 94 2.03 10.51 -5.99
N THR A 95 2.67 9.59 -6.72
CA THR A 95 2.91 8.23 -6.23
C THR A 95 4.34 7.76 -6.46
N PHE A 96 4.94 7.26 -5.39
CA PHE A 96 6.17 6.48 -5.41
C PHE A 96 5.82 5.08 -5.89
N THR A 97 6.45 4.63 -6.97
CA THR A 97 6.19 3.34 -7.59
C THR A 97 7.47 2.77 -8.21
N ILE A 98 7.35 1.60 -8.82
CA ILE A 98 8.37 1.01 -9.69
C ILE A 98 7.87 0.97 -11.13
N THR A 99 8.80 0.86 -12.08
CA THR A 99 8.50 0.80 -13.52
C THR A 99 7.46 -0.28 -13.82
N GLY A 100 6.34 0.15 -14.41
CA GLY A 100 5.19 -0.69 -14.79
C GLY A 100 4.22 -1.05 -13.67
N CYS A 101 4.43 -0.58 -12.44
CA CYS A 101 3.44 -0.62 -11.38
C CYS A 101 2.59 0.66 -11.33
N VAL A 102 1.27 0.51 -11.25
CA VAL A 102 0.31 1.63 -11.41
C VAL A 102 0.17 2.55 -10.19
N GLY A 103 0.73 2.15 -9.05
CA GLY A 103 0.75 2.94 -7.82
C GLY A 103 1.13 2.09 -6.62
N MET A 104 1.88 2.68 -5.68
CA MET A 104 2.20 2.04 -4.41
C MET A 104 1.95 3.01 -3.25
N ILE A 105 2.93 3.84 -2.91
CA ILE A 105 2.82 4.82 -1.82
C ILE A 105 2.51 6.18 -2.45
N GLY A 106 1.66 7.01 -1.85
CA GLY A 106 1.34 8.29 -2.49
C GLY A 106 0.43 9.21 -1.70
N MET A 107 0.16 10.37 -2.29
CA MET A 107 -0.76 11.38 -1.79
C MET A 107 -1.48 12.07 -2.95
N ASN A 108 -2.76 12.37 -2.79
CA ASN A 108 -3.54 13.12 -3.77
C ASN A 108 -3.73 14.60 -3.39
N GLU A 109 -4.30 15.39 -4.29
CA GLU A 109 -4.53 16.84 -4.11
C GLU A 109 -5.52 17.20 -2.98
N HIS A 110 -6.31 16.23 -2.50
CA HIS A 110 -7.18 16.39 -1.34
C HIS A 110 -6.48 16.09 -0.01
N GLY A 111 -5.21 15.67 -0.04
CA GLY A 111 -4.45 15.32 1.16
C GLY A 111 -4.70 13.91 1.67
N VAL A 112 -5.34 13.03 0.87
CA VAL A 112 -5.41 11.60 1.18
C VAL A 112 -4.07 10.97 0.81
N ALA A 113 -3.38 10.41 1.79
CA ALA A 113 -2.10 9.75 1.69
C ALA A 113 -2.19 8.29 2.14
N VAL A 114 -1.52 7.41 1.38
CA VAL A 114 -1.49 5.97 1.64
C VAL A 114 -0.04 5.48 1.67
N GLY A 115 0.32 4.76 2.73
CA GLY A 115 1.58 4.00 2.88
C GLY A 115 1.30 2.50 3.00
N ILE A 116 2.31 1.66 2.72
CA ILE A 116 2.15 0.20 2.62
C ILE A 116 3.35 -0.56 3.16
N ASN A 117 3.17 -1.34 4.22
CA ASN A 117 4.12 -2.35 4.66
C ASN A 117 3.68 -3.72 4.15
N ASN A 118 4.62 -4.50 3.60
CA ASN A 118 4.35 -5.88 3.22
C ASN A 118 4.14 -6.74 4.48
N LEU A 119 3.11 -7.58 4.48
CA LEU A 119 2.95 -8.62 5.49
C LEU A 119 3.03 -9.98 4.79
N LEU A 120 3.56 -10.99 5.49
CA LEU A 120 3.43 -12.36 5.04
C LEU A 120 2.15 -12.94 5.64
N GLY A 121 1.10 -13.01 4.82
CA GLY A 121 -0.20 -13.54 5.22
C GLY A 121 -0.14 -15.04 5.51
N ALA A 122 -0.97 -15.54 6.43
CA ALA A 122 -1.12 -16.99 6.62
C ALA A 122 -1.93 -17.65 5.49
N ASP A 123 -2.68 -16.84 4.74
CA ASP A 123 -3.65 -17.22 3.74
C ASP A 123 -3.67 -16.22 2.57
N GLY A 124 -3.82 -16.74 1.36
CA GLY A 124 -4.02 -15.96 0.14
C GLY A 124 -5.17 -16.56 -0.68
N ARG A 125 -5.84 -15.73 -1.49
CA ARG A 125 -6.95 -16.17 -2.35
C ARG A 125 -6.97 -15.42 -3.69
N PRO A 126 -7.59 -15.97 -4.74
CA PRO A 126 -7.88 -15.18 -5.94
C PRO A 126 -8.68 -13.93 -5.59
N GLY A 127 -8.24 -12.76 -6.07
CA GLY A 127 -8.77 -11.48 -5.62
C GLY A 127 -8.09 -10.29 -6.32
N VAL A 128 -8.27 -9.11 -5.75
CA VAL A 128 -7.68 -7.86 -6.25
C VAL A 128 -6.33 -7.66 -5.58
N HIS A 129 -5.33 -7.27 -6.38
CA HIS A 129 -4.01 -6.94 -5.86
C HIS A 129 -3.99 -5.60 -5.13
N TRP A 130 -3.22 -5.53 -4.04
CA TRP A 130 -3.18 -4.36 -3.15
C TRP A 130 -2.88 -3.06 -3.89
N VAL A 131 -1.99 -3.07 -4.90
CA VAL A 131 -1.63 -1.87 -5.68
C VAL A 131 -2.83 -1.22 -6.37
N TYR A 132 -3.79 -2.02 -6.84
CA TYR A 132 -5.00 -1.52 -7.47
C TYR A 132 -5.96 -0.93 -6.45
N VAL A 133 -6.01 -1.53 -5.26
CA VAL A 133 -6.81 -1.01 -4.14
C VAL A 133 -6.23 0.31 -3.67
N VAL A 134 -4.92 0.41 -3.47
CA VAL A 134 -4.26 1.68 -3.08
C VAL A 134 -4.48 2.75 -4.15
N ARG A 135 -4.40 2.38 -5.43
CA ARG A 135 -4.70 3.31 -6.52
C ARG A 135 -6.13 3.87 -6.42
N GLU A 136 -7.11 3.03 -6.10
CA GLU A 136 -8.50 3.45 -5.89
C GLU A 136 -8.67 4.25 -4.59
N MET A 137 -7.94 3.92 -3.52
CA MET A 137 -7.92 4.71 -2.27
C MET A 137 -7.42 6.13 -2.53
N LEU A 138 -6.33 6.27 -3.30
CA LEU A 138 -5.77 7.56 -3.70
C LEU A 138 -6.67 8.35 -4.67
N ALA A 139 -7.71 7.73 -5.23
CA ALA A 139 -8.73 8.42 -6.00
C ALA A 139 -9.83 9.06 -5.12
N GLN A 140 -9.86 8.76 -3.82
CA GLN A 140 -10.88 9.25 -2.90
C GLN A 140 -10.54 10.62 -2.31
N ARG A 141 -11.57 11.36 -1.87
CA ARG A 141 -11.40 12.71 -1.31
C ARG A 141 -11.23 12.75 0.20
N THR A 142 -11.64 11.69 0.89
CA THR A 142 -11.62 11.61 2.35
C THR A 142 -10.99 10.31 2.82
N ALA A 143 -10.43 10.32 4.04
CA ALA A 143 -9.88 9.12 4.66
C ALA A 143 -10.96 8.06 4.89
N ALA A 144 -12.18 8.45 5.23
CA ALA A 144 -13.30 7.50 5.39
C ALA A 144 -13.62 6.77 4.08
N ALA A 145 -13.74 7.49 2.96
CA ALA A 145 -13.99 6.88 1.65
C ALA A 145 -12.83 5.97 1.20
N ALA A 146 -11.58 6.39 1.43
CA ALA A 146 -10.41 5.53 1.15
C ALA A 146 -10.41 4.26 2.01
N LEU A 147 -10.78 4.36 3.29
CA LEU A 147 -10.89 3.20 4.18
C LEU A 147 -12.01 2.26 3.72
N ASP A 148 -13.13 2.78 3.24
CA ASP A 148 -14.25 1.98 2.73
C ASP A 148 -13.87 1.21 1.45
N VAL A 149 -13.09 1.82 0.55
CA VAL A 149 -12.50 1.13 -0.62
C VAL A 149 -11.69 -0.08 -0.17
N LEU A 150 -10.80 0.12 0.82
CA LEU A 150 -9.94 -0.95 1.32
C LEU A 150 -10.76 -2.07 1.99
N ARG A 151 -11.72 -1.71 2.85
CA ARG A 151 -12.60 -2.68 3.54
C ARG A 151 -13.50 -3.47 2.58
N GLY A 152 -13.92 -2.84 1.48
CA GLY A 152 -14.73 -3.48 0.44
C GLY A 152 -13.92 -4.38 -0.49
N ALA A 153 -12.58 -4.28 -0.49
CA ALA A 153 -11.74 -5.02 -1.42
C ALA A 153 -11.67 -6.52 -1.09
N HIS A 154 -11.93 -7.34 -2.10
CA HIS A 154 -11.68 -8.77 -2.05
C HIS A 154 -10.18 -9.05 -2.28
N LEU A 155 -9.35 -8.72 -1.28
CA LEU A 155 -7.90 -8.78 -1.37
C LEU A 155 -7.37 -10.20 -1.63
N SER A 156 -6.25 -10.23 -2.34
CA SER A 156 -5.51 -11.46 -2.65
C SER A 156 -4.52 -11.89 -1.59
N GLY A 157 -3.75 -10.94 -1.04
CA GLY A 157 -2.71 -11.20 -0.04
C GLY A 157 -2.89 -10.37 1.23
N ALA A 158 -1.80 -10.18 1.95
CA ALA A 158 -1.77 -9.48 3.22
C ALA A 158 -0.83 -8.27 3.22
N HIS A 159 -1.36 -7.12 3.63
CA HIS A 159 -0.59 -5.88 3.78
C HIS A 159 -1.03 -5.11 5.00
N ASN A 160 -0.11 -4.31 5.52
CA ASN A 160 -0.42 -3.25 6.44
C ASN A 160 -0.46 -1.92 5.66
N TYR A 161 -1.56 -1.19 5.80
CA TYR A 161 -1.85 0.05 5.12
C TYR A 161 -1.86 1.18 6.15
N LEU A 162 -1.19 2.27 5.83
CA LEU A 162 -1.24 3.51 6.59
C LEU A 162 -2.06 4.50 5.81
N LEU A 163 -2.99 5.16 6.47
CA LEU A 163 -3.90 6.12 5.84
C LEU A 163 -3.92 7.40 6.66
N LEU A 164 -3.72 8.53 5.99
CA LEU A 164 -3.93 9.85 6.55
C LEU A 164 -4.70 10.68 5.53
N GLY A 165 -5.75 11.38 5.96
CA GLY A 165 -6.48 12.28 5.08
C GLY A 165 -7.59 13.01 5.81
N PRO A 166 -8.22 14.00 5.17
CA PRO A 166 -9.33 14.72 5.78
C PRO A 166 -10.58 13.84 5.89
N ASP A 167 -11.41 14.11 6.89
CA ASP A 167 -12.83 13.73 6.87
C ASP A 167 -13.66 14.76 6.09
N ASP A 168 -14.99 14.59 6.09
CA ASP A 168 -15.91 15.49 5.36
C ASP A 168 -15.89 16.94 5.88
N ASP A 169 -15.49 17.15 7.14
CA ASP A 169 -15.36 18.47 7.77
C ASP A 169 -13.93 19.05 7.59
N GLY A 170 -13.05 18.33 6.90
CA GLY A 170 -11.65 18.73 6.69
C GLY A 170 -10.71 18.43 7.85
N VAL A 171 -11.18 17.70 8.87
CA VAL A 171 -10.34 17.30 10.00
C VAL A 171 -9.52 16.08 9.60
N LEU A 172 -8.20 16.13 9.79
CA LEU A 172 -7.33 15.00 9.47
C LEU A 172 -7.63 13.79 10.38
N ARG A 173 -7.70 12.61 9.76
CA ARG A 173 -7.86 11.30 10.39
C ARG A 173 -6.75 10.38 9.94
N GLY A 174 -6.09 9.75 10.91
CA GLY A 174 -5.06 8.73 10.68
C GLY A 174 -5.55 7.33 11.02
N TYR A 175 -5.13 6.33 10.25
CA TYR A 175 -5.43 4.92 10.51
C TYR A 175 -4.21 4.04 10.21
N ASN A 176 -4.00 3.04 11.04
CA ASN A 176 -3.16 1.89 10.78
C ASN A 176 -4.09 0.69 10.51
N ILE A 177 -4.00 0.07 9.34
CA ILE A 177 -4.91 -0.99 8.91
C ILE A 177 -4.08 -2.23 8.57
N GLU A 178 -4.31 -3.33 9.28
CA GLU A 178 -3.80 -4.64 8.88
C GLU A 178 -4.92 -5.38 8.16
N GLN A 179 -4.78 -5.59 6.85
CA GLN A 179 -5.81 -6.28 6.08
C GLN A 179 -5.21 -7.41 5.24
N MET A 180 -5.71 -8.60 5.51
CA MET A 180 -5.41 -9.85 4.84
C MET A 180 -6.60 -10.29 3.97
N ALA A 181 -6.42 -11.38 3.24
CA ALA A 181 -7.45 -12.00 2.44
C ALA A 181 -8.75 -12.30 3.23
N THR A 182 -8.65 -12.72 4.49
CA THR A 182 -9.81 -13.14 5.31
C THR A 182 -9.99 -12.39 6.63
N ARG A 183 -9.07 -11.48 6.97
CA ARG A 183 -9.09 -10.76 8.26
C ARG A 183 -8.71 -9.31 8.06
N ALA A 184 -9.31 -8.44 8.86
CA ALA A 184 -8.99 -7.03 8.89
C ALA A 184 -8.96 -6.53 10.33
N HIS A 185 -8.00 -5.67 10.64
CA HIS A 185 -7.95 -4.91 11.87
C HIS A 185 -7.64 -3.45 11.53
N VAL A 186 -8.38 -2.52 12.12
CA VAL A 186 -8.20 -1.08 11.93
C VAL A 186 -7.95 -0.45 13.27
N THR A 187 -6.81 0.19 13.41
CA THR A 187 -6.41 0.97 14.56
C THR A 187 -6.44 2.45 14.18
N PRO A 188 -7.41 3.24 14.67
CA PRO A 188 -7.38 4.69 14.54
C PRO A 188 -6.13 5.25 15.22
N VAL A 189 -5.51 6.25 14.59
CA VAL A 189 -4.39 6.99 15.18
C VAL A 189 -4.99 8.05 16.09
N GLU A 190 -5.14 7.69 17.36
CA GLU A 190 -5.57 8.60 18.41
C GLU A 190 -4.36 9.30 19.03
N THR A 191 -4.62 10.37 19.78
CA THR A 191 -3.61 11.12 20.53
C THR A 191 -3.06 10.27 21.70
N ILE A 192 -2.35 9.18 21.43
CA ILE A 192 -1.80 8.30 22.46
C ILE A 192 -0.39 8.77 22.82
N TYR A 193 -0.29 9.96 23.40
CA TYR A 193 0.76 10.35 24.35
C TYR A 193 0.20 11.52 25.18
N ALA A 194 -0.59 11.21 26.20
CA ALA A 194 -0.86 12.09 27.33
C ALA A 194 -0.39 11.40 28.62
#